data_AF-K0I2P5-F1
#
_entry.id   AF-K0I2P5-F1
#
_cell.length_a   1.000
_cell.length_b   1.000
_cell.length_c   1.000
_cell.angle_alpha   90.00
_cell.angle_beta   90.00
_cell.angle_gamma   90.00
#
_symmetry.space_group_name_H-M   'P 1'
#
loop_
_entity.id
_entity.type
_entity.pdbx_description
1 polymer ?
#
loop_
_entity_poly.entity_id
_entity_poly.type
_entity_poly.pdbx_seq_one_letter_code
_entity_poly.pdbx_strand_id
1 'polypeptide(L)'
;MLRRHCLAWLGLAPLAALTTPQAWAADAPALLLANVYRPGMRLADYWVSEKYDGVRGYWDGHTLRTRGGETVTAPAWFTAGWPDTPMDGELWAGRGRFSHAQSTVRQQQPDDAAWREMRFMVFDLPAHGGTFDQRLPELNKLVESLDQPWVQAVPQQRVASDAALQKLLLRTVRAGGEGLMLHRGASMYRAGRSDDLIKVKTHEDAEAKVVAHLPGQGRHAGRLGALVVEMPSGQRFRLGAGLTDAERDHPPPVGSWVTYRFRGTHDSGVPRFASFVRVRDDMPPTR
;
A
#
# COMPACT_ATOMS: atom_id res chain seq x y z
N MET A 1 -2.25 -85.04 21.41
CA MET A 1 -0.92 -84.65 20.90
C MET A 1 -0.92 -83.15 20.61
N LEU A 2 0.01 -82.42 21.25
CA LEU A 2 0.61 -81.12 20.92
C LEU A 2 -0.23 -79.87 20.50
N ARG A 3 -0.05 -78.82 21.33
CA ARG A 3 0.33 -77.41 21.02
C ARG A 3 -0.75 -76.43 20.51
N ARG A 4 -1.11 -75.41 21.30
CA ARG A 4 -0.56 -74.03 21.44
C ARG A 4 -1.36 -73.01 20.62
N HIS A 5 -2.22 -72.21 21.27
CA HIS A 5 -2.02 -70.78 21.62
C HIS A 5 -2.03 -69.82 20.41
N CYS A 6 -2.98 -68.88 20.37
CA CYS A 6 -2.72 -67.44 20.53
C CYS A 6 -4.00 -66.60 20.38
N LEU A 7 -4.19 -65.67 21.31
CA LEU A 7 -5.20 -64.61 21.32
C LEU A 7 -4.95 -63.58 20.20
N ALA A 8 -6.02 -62.99 19.68
CA ALA A 8 -6.00 -61.63 19.15
C ALA A 8 -7.29 -60.92 19.55
N TRP A 9 -7.20 -60.11 20.61
CA TRP A 9 -8.12 -59.02 20.91
C TRP A 9 -7.74 -57.81 20.05
N LEU A 10 -8.69 -57.21 19.35
CA LEU A 10 -8.57 -55.84 18.83
C LEU A 10 -9.87 -55.11 19.13
N GLY A 11 -9.80 -54.23 20.13
CA GLY A 11 -10.88 -53.34 20.53
C GLY A 11 -11.08 -52.20 19.54
N LEU A 12 -12.34 -51.85 19.30
CA LEU A 12 -12.73 -50.60 18.67
C LEU A 12 -12.60 -49.45 19.67
N ALA A 13 -11.77 -48.45 19.35
CA ALA A 13 -11.78 -47.15 20.01
C ALA A 13 -12.78 -46.22 19.29
N PRO A 14 -13.59 -45.41 20.00
CA PRO A 14 -14.49 -44.46 19.36
C PRO A 14 -13.73 -43.17 18.99
N LEU A 15 -13.93 -42.70 17.75
CA LEU A 15 -13.44 -41.42 17.27
C LEU A 15 -14.10 -40.27 18.07
N ALA A 16 -13.28 -39.48 18.77
CA ALA A 16 -13.68 -38.19 19.29
C ALA A 16 -13.83 -37.20 18.14
N ALA A 17 -15.04 -36.66 17.95
CA ALA A 17 -15.32 -35.59 17.01
C ALA A 17 -14.69 -34.28 17.52
N LEU A 18 -13.59 -33.86 16.90
CA LEU A 18 -13.02 -32.53 17.06
C LEU A 18 -13.91 -31.54 16.30
N THR A 19 -14.75 -30.80 17.03
CA THR A 19 -15.42 -29.62 16.50
C THR A 19 -14.40 -28.49 16.40
N THR A 20 -13.89 -28.26 15.19
CA THR A 20 -13.09 -27.07 14.90
C THR A 20 -13.99 -25.83 14.94
N PRO A 21 -13.64 -24.77 15.68
CA PRO A 21 -14.39 -23.52 15.62
C PRO A 21 -14.23 -22.93 14.21
N GLN A 22 -15.34 -22.85 13.49
CA GLN A 22 -15.43 -22.20 12.19
C GLN A 22 -15.28 -20.70 12.43
N ALA A 23 -14.08 -20.18 12.25
CA ALA A 23 -13.85 -18.74 12.21
C ALA A 23 -14.70 -18.18 11.05
N TRP A 24 -15.69 -17.35 11.37
CA TRP A 24 -16.37 -16.52 10.38
C TRP A 24 -15.34 -15.57 9.79
N ALA A 25 -14.82 -15.91 8.61
CA ALA A 25 -14.21 -14.93 7.74
C ALA A 25 -15.32 -13.93 7.37
N ALA A 26 -15.31 -12.76 8.00
CA ALA A 26 -16.20 -11.67 7.62
C ALA A 26 -15.96 -11.32 6.14
N ASP A 27 -17.04 -11.16 5.37
CA ASP A 27 -16.98 -10.81 3.93
C ASP A 27 -16.21 -9.49 3.75
N ALA A 28 -14.96 -9.58 3.30
CA ALA A 28 -14.13 -8.42 3.01
C ALA A 28 -14.73 -7.64 1.82
N PRO A 29 -14.74 -6.29 1.87
CA PRO A 29 -15.32 -5.50 0.79
C PRO A 29 -14.54 -5.71 -0.51
N ALA A 30 -15.29 -5.81 -1.60
CA ALA A 30 -14.75 -6.04 -2.93
C ALA A 30 -14.23 -4.69 -3.50
N LEU A 31 -12.96 -4.38 -3.23
CA LEU A 31 -12.36 -3.06 -3.43
C LEU A 31 -11.48 -2.94 -4.68
N LEU A 32 -11.46 -1.76 -5.31
CA LEU A 32 -10.58 -1.42 -6.44
C LEU A 32 -9.11 -1.32 -5.98
N LEU A 33 -8.19 -1.92 -6.73
CA LEU A 33 -6.74 -1.93 -6.44
C LEU A 33 -5.94 -1.29 -7.57
N ALA A 34 -4.84 -0.60 -7.22
CA ALA A 34 -4.08 0.22 -8.16
C ALA A 34 -2.76 -0.39 -8.66
N ASN A 35 -2.44 -0.14 -9.94
CA ASN A 35 -1.16 -0.43 -10.61
C ASN A 35 -0.13 0.72 -10.44
N VAL A 36 1.05 0.65 -11.08
CA VAL A 36 2.11 1.68 -11.00
C VAL A 36 2.27 2.40 -12.34
N TYR A 37 2.42 3.73 -12.30
CA TYR A 37 2.51 4.58 -13.48
C TYR A 37 3.72 4.29 -14.38
N ARG A 38 3.55 4.40 -15.70
CA ARG A 38 4.61 4.37 -16.72
C ARG A 38 4.51 5.58 -17.66
N PRO A 39 5.63 6.21 -18.06
CA PRO A 39 5.63 7.29 -19.04
C PRO A 39 4.96 6.89 -20.37
N GLY A 40 4.26 7.82 -21.01
CA GLY A 40 3.59 7.60 -22.31
C GLY A 40 2.15 7.10 -22.22
N MET A 41 1.59 6.94 -21.01
CA MET A 41 0.16 6.73 -20.82
C MET A 41 -0.63 7.98 -21.23
N ARG A 42 -1.83 7.79 -21.79
CA ARG A 42 -2.71 8.90 -22.19
C ARG A 42 -3.34 9.55 -20.96
N LEU A 43 -2.65 10.53 -20.37
CA LEU A 43 -3.10 11.21 -19.15
C LEU A 43 -4.45 11.93 -19.28
N ALA A 44 -4.86 12.30 -20.50
CA ALA A 44 -6.18 12.87 -20.77
C ALA A 44 -7.33 11.95 -20.34
N ASP A 45 -7.12 10.63 -20.28
CA ASP A 45 -8.12 9.66 -19.85
C ASP A 45 -8.25 9.58 -18.32
N TYR A 46 -7.33 10.18 -17.55
CA TYR A 46 -7.23 10.03 -16.11
C TYR A 46 -7.50 11.31 -15.34
N TRP A 47 -8.13 11.18 -14.19
CA TRP A 47 -8.14 12.17 -13.12
C TRP A 47 -6.96 11.94 -12.19
N VAL A 48 -6.45 13.00 -11.59
CA VAL A 48 -5.31 12.98 -10.69
C VAL A 48 -5.72 13.50 -9.32
N SER A 49 -5.41 12.76 -8.27
CA SER A 49 -5.56 13.17 -6.88
C SER A 49 -4.29 12.93 -6.06
N GLU A 50 -4.21 13.54 -4.87
CA GLU A 50 -3.20 13.15 -3.88
C GLU A 50 -3.43 11.70 -3.43
N LYS A 51 -2.35 10.93 -3.29
CA LYS A 51 -2.41 9.67 -2.56
C LYS A 51 -2.33 9.98 -1.07
N TYR A 52 -3.41 9.72 -0.36
CA TYR A 52 -3.45 9.81 1.10
C TYR A 52 -2.83 8.56 1.74
N ASP A 53 -2.05 8.79 2.80
CA ASP A 53 -1.40 7.77 3.61
C ASP A 53 -2.19 7.61 4.92
N GLY A 54 -3.30 6.87 4.85
CA GLY A 54 -4.20 6.66 5.97
C GLY A 54 -4.62 5.19 6.07
N VAL A 55 -5.83 4.96 6.58
CA VAL A 55 -6.45 3.64 6.57
C VAL A 55 -7.66 3.67 5.66
N ARG A 56 -7.67 2.83 4.62
CA ARG A 56 -8.83 2.72 3.73
C ARG A 56 -10.09 2.37 4.52
N GLY A 57 -11.11 3.20 4.37
CA GLY A 57 -12.43 3.05 4.96
C GLY A 57 -13.48 2.85 3.88
N TYR A 58 -14.32 1.84 4.07
CA TYR A 58 -15.49 1.57 3.26
C TYR A 58 -16.73 1.78 4.12
N TRP A 59 -17.54 2.77 3.79
CA TRP A 59 -18.86 2.94 4.36
C TRP A 59 -19.85 2.13 3.54
N ASP A 60 -20.52 1.17 4.18
CA ASP A 60 -21.47 0.29 3.50
C ASP A 60 -22.92 0.82 3.48
N GLY A 61 -23.14 2.03 3.99
CA GLY A 61 -24.45 2.63 4.23
C GLY A 61 -24.81 2.70 5.71
N HIS A 62 -24.19 1.87 6.55
CA HIS A 62 -24.50 1.82 7.99
C HIS A 62 -23.26 1.66 8.88
N THR A 63 -22.21 1.00 8.38
CA THR A 63 -21.01 0.64 9.11
C THR A 63 -19.78 1.04 8.32
N LEU A 64 -18.81 1.62 9.02
CA LEU A 64 -17.49 1.90 8.48
C LEU A 64 -16.60 0.67 8.66
N ARG A 65 -15.98 0.18 7.58
CA ARG A 65 -15.18 -1.05 7.55
C ARG A 65 -13.79 -0.80 6.97
N THR A 66 -12.79 -1.51 7.46
CA THR A 66 -11.45 -1.48 6.87
C THR A 66 -11.41 -2.31 5.59
N ARG A 67 -10.31 -2.20 4.85
CA ARG A 67 -10.03 -3.07 3.69
C ARG A 67 -10.10 -4.57 4.00
N GLY A 68 -9.77 -4.98 5.23
CA GLY A 68 -9.84 -6.38 5.67
C GLY A 68 -11.26 -6.85 6.01
N GLY A 69 -12.24 -5.95 5.99
CA GLY A 69 -13.62 -6.23 6.41
C GLY A 69 -13.88 -6.05 7.91
N GLU A 70 -12.87 -5.65 8.69
CA GLU A 70 -13.03 -5.35 10.11
C GLU A 70 -13.87 -4.09 10.29
N THR A 71 -14.80 -4.12 11.24
CA THR A 71 -15.58 -2.93 11.62
C THR A 71 -14.69 -1.91 12.32
N VAL A 72 -14.81 -0.65 11.91
CA VAL A 72 -14.14 0.48 12.53
C VAL A 72 -15.07 1.05 13.62
N THR A 73 -14.65 0.98 14.88
CA THR A 73 -15.41 1.53 16.00
C THR A 73 -15.19 3.03 16.10
N ALA A 74 -15.83 3.81 15.22
CA ALA A 74 -15.83 5.26 15.29
C ALA A 74 -16.80 5.78 16.38
N PRO A 75 -16.56 6.96 16.98
CA PRO A 75 -17.56 7.63 17.79
C PRO A 75 -18.85 7.84 17.01
N ALA A 76 -20.00 7.73 17.66
CA ALA A 76 -21.30 7.87 17.00
C ALA A 76 -21.46 9.20 16.23
N TRP A 77 -20.84 10.28 16.72
CA TRP A 77 -20.88 11.58 16.05
C TRP A 77 -20.11 11.61 14.72
N PHE A 78 -19.12 10.72 14.52
CA PHE A 78 -18.27 10.75 13.33
C PHE A 78 -19.03 10.33 12.08
N THR A 79 -19.94 9.36 12.19
CA THR A 79 -20.77 8.85 11.09
C THR A 79 -22.23 9.29 11.20
N ALA A 80 -22.57 10.17 12.14
CA ALA A 80 -23.94 10.65 12.33
C ALA A 80 -24.41 11.39 11.07
N GLY A 81 -25.59 11.04 10.55
CA GLY A 81 -26.17 11.69 9.37
C GLY A 81 -25.51 11.31 8.03
N TRP A 82 -24.62 10.31 8.01
CA TRP A 82 -24.11 9.76 6.76
C TRP A 82 -25.22 9.02 6.00
N PRO A 83 -25.15 8.97 4.65
CA PRO A 83 -26.23 8.45 3.83
C PRO A 83 -26.14 6.93 3.72
N ASP A 84 -27.22 6.25 3.36
CA ASP A 84 -27.16 4.79 3.07
C ASP A 84 -26.37 4.46 1.78
N THR A 85 -25.93 5.48 1.03
CA THR A 85 -25.11 5.30 -0.16
C THR A 85 -23.69 4.86 0.23
N PRO A 86 -23.20 3.72 -0.29
CA PRO A 86 -21.84 3.28 -0.01
C PRO A 86 -20.77 4.26 -0.52
N MET A 87 -19.75 4.49 0.30
CA MET A 87 -18.64 5.40 0.00
C MET A 87 -17.30 4.69 0.24
N ASP A 88 -16.36 4.88 -0.68
CA ASP A 88 -14.98 4.40 -0.52
C ASP A 88 -14.04 5.61 -0.34
N GLY A 89 -13.20 5.52 0.69
CA GLY A 89 -12.39 6.65 1.11
C GLY A 89 -11.20 6.25 1.96
N GLU A 90 -10.45 7.26 2.40
CA GLU A 90 -9.31 7.10 3.29
C GLU A 90 -9.59 7.79 4.63
N LEU A 91 -9.49 7.05 5.73
CA LEU A 91 -9.46 7.62 7.07
C LEU A 91 -8.07 8.21 7.32
N TRP A 92 -7.98 9.53 7.39
CA TRP A 92 -6.73 10.27 7.25
C TRP A 92 -6.58 11.36 8.32
N ALA A 93 -5.42 11.40 8.96
CA ALA A 93 -5.11 12.31 10.07
C ALA A 93 -4.28 13.55 9.67
N GLY A 94 -3.97 13.69 8.37
CA GLY A 94 -2.99 14.65 7.88
C GLY A 94 -1.75 13.99 7.28
N ARG A 95 -0.95 14.80 6.59
CA ARG A 95 0.31 14.35 5.95
C ARG A 95 1.32 13.91 6.99
N GLY A 96 1.99 12.78 6.75
CA GLY A 96 2.98 12.22 7.67
C GLY A 96 2.41 11.67 8.99
N ARG A 97 1.08 11.50 9.09
CA ARG A 97 0.38 11.07 10.31
C ARG A 97 -0.28 9.70 10.19
N PHE A 98 0.28 8.82 9.35
CA PHE A 98 -0.21 7.45 9.18
C PHE A 98 -0.31 6.69 10.51
N SER A 99 0.71 6.80 11.38
CA SER A 99 0.70 6.12 12.68
C SER A 99 -0.48 6.54 13.56
N HIS A 100 -0.86 7.82 13.55
CA HIS A 100 -2.04 8.33 14.25
C HIS A 100 -3.32 7.74 13.66
N ALA A 101 -3.50 7.84 12.34
CA ALA A 101 -4.65 7.28 11.65
C ALA A 101 -4.83 5.77 11.93
N GLN A 102 -3.74 5.01 11.83
CA GLN A 102 -3.74 3.58 12.12
C GLN A 102 -4.06 3.29 13.58
N SER A 103 -3.46 4.00 14.54
CA SER A 103 -3.75 3.78 15.96
C SER A 103 -5.20 4.09 16.30
N THR A 104 -5.76 5.18 15.77
CA THR A 104 -7.15 5.60 16.03
C THR A 104 -8.14 4.58 15.48
N VAL A 105 -7.94 4.10 14.25
CA VAL A 105 -8.86 3.15 13.60
C VAL A 105 -8.84 1.75 14.25
N ARG A 106 -7.71 1.34 14.85
CA ARG A 106 -7.58 0.02 15.49
C ARG A 106 -8.15 -0.06 16.91
N GLN A 107 -8.47 1.07 17.53
CA GLN A 107 -9.01 1.10 18.90
C GLN A 107 -10.41 0.49 18.94
N GLN A 108 -10.64 -0.38 19.93
CA GLN A 108 -11.96 -0.98 20.18
C GLN A 108 -12.88 -0.03 20.95
N GLN A 109 -12.30 0.89 21.72
CA GLN A 109 -13.03 1.96 22.39
C GLN A 109 -12.59 3.30 21.77
N PRO A 110 -13.48 4.04 21.11
CA PRO A 110 -13.09 5.23 20.37
C PRO A 110 -12.61 6.33 21.31
N ASP A 111 -11.42 6.89 21.02
CA ASP A 111 -10.94 8.13 21.63
C ASP A 111 -11.42 9.35 20.85
N ASP A 112 -12.32 10.10 21.48
CA ASP A 112 -12.95 11.30 20.95
C ASP A 112 -11.96 12.39 20.54
N ALA A 113 -10.84 12.53 21.25
CA ALA A 113 -9.81 13.51 20.91
C ALA A 113 -9.06 13.08 19.64
N ALA A 114 -8.68 11.81 19.56
CA ALA A 114 -7.97 11.26 18.40
C ALA A 114 -8.82 11.32 17.12
N TRP A 115 -10.13 11.06 17.22
CA TRP A 115 -11.08 11.10 16.11
C TRP A 115 -11.38 12.52 15.60
N ARG A 116 -11.28 13.57 16.44
CA ARG A 116 -11.42 14.97 15.99
C ARG A 116 -10.31 15.40 15.02
N GLU A 117 -9.21 14.67 14.98
CA GLU A 117 -8.10 14.90 14.06
C GLU A 117 -8.20 14.06 12.78
N MET A 118 -9.19 13.16 12.71
CA MET A 118 -9.44 12.30 11.56
C MET A 118 -10.38 12.96 10.56
N ARG A 119 -10.19 12.60 9.30
CA ARG A 119 -11.11 12.91 8.20
C ARG A 119 -11.39 11.64 7.41
N PHE A 120 -12.58 11.54 6.83
CA PHE A 120 -12.89 10.56 5.80
C PHE A 120 -12.79 11.22 4.43
N MET A 121 -11.71 10.91 3.72
CA MET A 121 -11.39 11.45 2.40
C MET A 121 -12.03 10.54 1.33
N VAL A 122 -13.25 10.85 0.92
CA VAL A 122 -14.06 10.05 -0.01
C VAL A 122 -13.53 10.21 -1.44
N PHE A 123 -13.19 9.11 -2.11
CA PHE A 123 -12.65 9.12 -3.47
C PHE A 123 -13.47 8.33 -4.48
N ASP A 124 -14.45 7.51 -4.05
CA ASP A 124 -15.35 6.82 -4.98
C ASP A 124 -16.74 6.50 -4.40
N LEU A 125 -17.71 6.20 -5.27
CA LEU A 125 -19.07 5.73 -4.96
C LEU A 125 -19.32 4.32 -5.54
N PRO A 126 -19.00 3.25 -4.79
CA PRO A 126 -19.02 1.88 -5.29
C PRO A 126 -20.35 1.40 -5.90
N ALA A 127 -21.48 1.89 -5.37
CA ALA A 127 -22.81 1.45 -5.77
C ALA A 127 -23.45 2.23 -6.93
N HIS A 128 -22.82 3.32 -7.43
CA HIS A 128 -23.43 4.19 -8.43
C HIS A 128 -23.67 3.48 -9.79
N GLY A 129 -22.88 2.46 -10.13
CA GLY A 129 -23.03 1.69 -11.37
C GLY A 129 -22.61 2.39 -12.66
N GLY A 130 -22.16 3.65 -12.59
CA GLY A 130 -21.66 4.44 -13.74
C GLY A 130 -20.13 4.49 -13.82
N THR A 131 -19.63 5.17 -14.85
CA THR A 131 -18.18 5.44 -15.02
C THR A 131 -17.66 6.45 -14.01
N PHE A 132 -16.35 6.51 -13.74
CA PHE A 132 -15.82 7.47 -12.77
C PHE A 132 -16.10 8.94 -13.15
N ASP A 133 -16.12 9.27 -14.44
CA ASP A 133 -16.53 10.60 -14.92
C ASP A 133 -17.97 10.96 -14.50
N GLN A 134 -18.84 9.97 -14.35
CA GLN A 134 -20.21 10.14 -13.84
C GLN A 134 -20.27 10.08 -12.31
N ARG A 135 -19.45 9.24 -11.66
CA ARG A 135 -19.43 9.09 -10.20
C ARG A 135 -18.86 10.32 -9.50
N LEU A 136 -17.85 10.97 -10.08
CA LEU A 136 -17.17 12.12 -9.48
C LEU A 136 -18.10 13.31 -9.16
N PRO A 137 -18.95 13.81 -10.09
CA PRO A 137 -19.88 14.89 -9.75
C PRO A 137 -20.92 14.47 -8.71
N GLU A 138 -21.41 13.23 -8.73
CA GLU A 138 -22.35 12.74 -7.72
C GLU A 138 -21.69 12.57 -6.34
N LEU A 139 -20.42 12.12 -6.30
CA LEU A 139 -19.61 12.09 -5.09
C LEU A 139 -19.47 13.47 -4.49
N ASN A 140 -19.12 14.47 -5.30
CA ASN A 140 -18.94 15.84 -4.82
C ASN A 140 -20.23 16.39 -4.23
N LYS A 141 -21.37 16.23 -4.93
CA LYS A 141 -22.69 16.63 -4.43
C LYS A 141 -23.06 15.93 -3.13
N LEU A 142 -22.84 14.62 -3.06
CA LEU A 142 -23.14 13.83 -1.87
C LEU A 142 -22.36 14.34 -0.66
N VAL A 143 -21.04 14.49 -0.79
CA VAL A 143 -20.19 14.94 0.32
C VAL A 143 -20.50 16.39 0.71
N GLU A 144 -20.75 17.27 -0.26
CA GLU A 144 -21.18 18.65 0.01
C GLU A 144 -22.50 18.69 0.79
N SER A 145 -23.46 17.83 0.45
CA SER A 145 -24.76 17.75 1.13
C SER A 145 -24.70 17.28 2.58
N LEU A 146 -23.61 16.59 2.97
CA LEU A 146 -23.41 16.16 4.36
C LEU A 146 -23.08 17.33 5.29
N ASP A 147 -22.50 18.40 4.75
CA ASP A 147 -22.07 19.60 5.48
C ASP A 147 -21.24 19.28 6.76
N GLN A 148 -20.38 18.25 6.65
CA GLN A 148 -19.54 17.80 7.75
C GLN A 148 -18.07 18.03 7.43
N PRO A 149 -17.34 18.84 8.22
CA PRO A 149 -15.97 19.24 7.87
C PRO A 149 -14.97 18.07 7.91
N TRP A 150 -15.29 16.96 8.56
CA TRP A 150 -14.46 15.75 8.57
C TRP A 150 -14.78 14.77 7.45
N VAL A 151 -15.81 15.00 6.62
CA VAL A 151 -16.08 14.21 5.41
C VAL A 151 -15.76 15.07 4.20
N GLN A 152 -14.78 14.65 3.39
CA GLN A 152 -14.28 15.50 2.31
C GLN A 152 -14.15 14.69 1.02
N ALA A 153 -14.66 15.24 -0.07
CA ALA A 153 -14.41 14.72 -1.39
C ALA A 153 -12.93 14.93 -1.74
N VAL A 154 -12.25 13.88 -2.16
CA VAL A 154 -10.86 13.97 -2.61
C VAL A 154 -10.77 14.86 -3.84
N PRO A 155 -9.98 15.95 -3.82
CA PRO A 155 -9.83 16.82 -4.98
C PRO A 155 -9.26 16.06 -6.18
N GLN A 156 -9.96 16.17 -7.33
CA GLN A 156 -9.56 15.57 -8.60
C GLN A 156 -9.23 16.67 -9.61
N GLN A 157 -8.16 16.50 -10.37
CA GLN A 157 -7.78 17.43 -11.45
C GLN A 157 -7.28 16.69 -12.68
N ARG A 158 -7.32 17.35 -13.84
CA ARG A 158 -6.68 16.86 -15.06
C ARG A 158 -5.25 17.43 -15.18
N VAL A 159 -4.36 16.67 -15.80
CA VAL A 159 -3.00 17.13 -16.12
C VAL A 159 -2.74 16.93 -17.61
N ALA A 160 -2.08 17.91 -18.24
CA ALA A 160 -1.91 17.94 -19.69
C ALA A 160 -0.73 17.09 -20.21
N SER A 161 0.23 16.75 -19.35
CA SER A 161 1.46 16.06 -19.75
C SER A 161 2.15 15.35 -18.60
N ASP A 162 3.04 14.40 -18.95
CA ASP A 162 3.89 13.70 -17.99
C ASP A 162 4.73 14.69 -17.18
N ALA A 163 5.26 15.75 -17.82
CA ALA A 163 6.00 16.80 -17.13
C ALA A 163 5.16 17.55 -16.08
N ALA A 164 3.89 17.85 -16.39
CA ALA A 164 2.97 18.47 -15.44
C ALA A 164 2.63 17.53 -14.27
N LEU A 165 2.42 16.24 -14.56
CA LEU A 165 2.19 15.21 -13.55
C LEU A 165 3.39 15.08 -12.61
N GLN A 166 4.62 15.04 -13.14
CA GLN A 166 5.84 14.97 -12.33
C GLN A 166 6.02 16.22 -11.47
N LYS A 167 5.75 17.42 -12.01
CA LYS A 167 5.79 18.67 -11.23
C LYS A 167 4.75 18.67 -10.11
N LEU A 168 3.55 18.13 -10.35
CA LEU A 168 2.53 17.97 -9.32
C LEU A 168 3.01 16.98 -8.24
N LEU A 169 3.51 15.81 -8.64
CA LEU A 169 4.03 14.79 -7.72
C LEU A 169 5.11 15.35 -6.79
N LEU A 170 6.11 16.03 -7.36
CA LEU A 170 7.20 16.64 -6.58
C LEU A 170 6.70 17.71 -5.62
N ARG A 171 5.72 18.52 -6.01
CA ARG A 171 5.10 19.53 -5.14
C ARG A 171 4.36 18.86 -3.98
N THR A 172 3.53 17.86 -4.27
CA THR A 172 2.77 17.11 -3.26
C THR A 172 3.70 16.48 -2.23
N VAL A 173 4.77 15.81 -2.70
CA VAL A 173 5.73 15.15 -1.82
C VAL A 173 6.57 16.15 -1.02
N ARG A 174 6.98 17.28 -1.61
CA ARG A 174 7.65 18.35 -0.87
C ARG A 174 6.78 18.92 0.26
N ALA A 175 5.47 18.94 0.05
CA ALA A 175 4.51 19.40 1.04
C ALA A 175 4.09 18.29 2.04
N GLY A 176 4.77 17.13 2.04
CA GLY A 176 4.59 16.01 2.96
C GLY A 176 3.62 14.91 2.50
N GLY A 177 3.04 15.04 1.30
CA GLY A 177 2.13 14.04 0.75
C GLY A 177 2.86 12.79 0.27
N GLU A 178 2.15 11.66 0.16
CA GLU A 178 2.79 10.38 -0.17
C GLU A 178 3.10 10.23 -1.67
N GLY A 179 2.22 10.75 -2.52
CA GLY A 179 2.29 10.60 -3.96
C GLY A 179 1.01 11.07 -4.64
N LEU A 180 0.74 10.53 -5.83
CA LEU A 180 -0.51 10.79 -6.55
C LEU A 180 -1.21 9.48 -6.91
N MET A 181 -2.52 9.57 -7.15
CA MET A 181 -3.34 8.54 -7.75
C MET A 181 -3.83 9.04 -9.11
N LEU A 182 -3.85 8.17 -10.11
CA LEU A 182 -4.56 8.37 -11.37
C LEU A 182 -5.77 7.46 -11.38
N HIS A 183 -6.93 8.00 -11.72
CA HIS A 183 -8.16 7.24 -11.86
C HIS A 183 -8.80 7.47 -13.23
N ARG A 184 -8.94 6.41 -14.03
CA ARG A 184 -9.43 6.49 -15.39
C ARG A 184 -10.90 6.93 -15.40
N GLY A 185 -11.23 7.98 -16.14
CA GLY A 185 -12.58 8.54 -16.20
C GLY A 185 -13.64 7.53 -16.65
N ALA A 186 -13.31 6.73 -17.67
CA ALA A 186 -14.20 5.69 -18.19
C ALA A 186 -14.27 4.41 -17.32
N SER A 187 -13.64 4.37 -16.14
CA SER A 187 -13.60 3.16 -15.31
C SER A 187 -14.97 2.83 -14.72
N MET A 188 -15.37 1.56 -14.80
CA MET A 188 -16.48 1.04 -14.01
C MET A 188 -15.93 0.62 -12.64
N TYR A 189 -16.71 0.81 -11.58
CA TYR A 189 -16.31 0.30 -10.27
C TYR A 189 -16.30 -1.24 -10.31
N ARG A 190 -15.13 -1.85 -10.16
CA ARG A 190 -14.94 -3.30 -10.14
C ARG A 190 -13.94 -3.65 -9.06
N ALA A 191 -14.26 -4.68 -8.28
CA ALA A 191 -13.33 -5.24 -7.32
C ALA A 191 -12.13 -5.88 -8.02
N GLY A 192 -10.94 -5.72 -7.45
CA GLY A 192 -9.70 -6.30 -7.97
C GLY A 192 -8.75 -5.27 -8.59
N ARG A 193 -7.66 -5.77 -9.20
CA ARG A 193 -6.64 -4.94 -9.85
C ARG A 193 -7.04 -4.66 -11.30
N SER A 194 -6.95 -3.40 -11.71
CA SER A 194 -7.03 -3.00 -13.10
C SER A 194 -6.13 -1.78 -13.37
N ASP A 195 -5.91 -1.46 -14.65
CA ASP A 195 -5.23 -0.23 -15.07
C ASP A 195 -6.10 1.03 -14.90
N ASP A 196 -7.27 0.89 -14.28
CA ASP A 196 -8.18 2.00 -14.05
C ASP A 196 -7.73 2.86 -12.87
N LEU A 197 -7.05 2.28 -11.89
CA LEU A 197 -6.48 2.99 -10.75
C LEU A 197 -4.96 2.81 -10.75
N ILE A 198 -4.19 3.89 -10.71
CA ILE A 198 -2.73 3.84 -10.85
C ILE A 198 -2.08 4.73 -9.78
N LYS A 199 -1.09 4.19 -9.09
CA LYS A 199 -0.24 4.92 -8.14
C LYS A 199 0.91 5.57 -8.89
N VAL A 200 1.08 6.87 -8.69
CA VAL A 200 2.26 7.62 -9.14
C VAL A 200 3.14 7.86 -7.92
N LYS A 201 4.30 7.20 -7.89
CA LYS A 201 5.25 7.30 -6.78
C LYS A 201 6.50 8.04 -7.23
N THR A 202 7.16 8.71 -6.29
CA THR A 202 8.47 9.34 -6.53
C THR A 202 9.62 8.35 -6.61
N HIS A 203 9.38 7.11 -6.19
CA HIS A 203 10.39 6.09 -6.10
C HIS A 203 9.84 4.70 -6.41
N GLU A 204 10.73 3.87 -6.94
CA GLU A 204 10.52 2.48 -7.30
C GLU A 204 11.44 1.63 -6.43
N ASP A 205 10.96 0.46 -6.02
CA ASP A 205 11.78 -0.53 -5.32
C ASP A 205 12.06 -1.66 -6.32
N ALA A 206 13.30 -2.12 -6.37
CA ALA A 206 13.75 -3.21 -7.24
C ALA A 206 14.87 -4.01 -6.58
N GLU A 207 15.16 -5.19 -7.13
CA GLU A 207 16.18 -6.09 -6.64
C GLU A 207 17.46 -6.05 -7.49
N ALA A 208 18.60 -6.21 -6.82
CA ALA A 208 19.89 -6.41 -7.47
C ALA A 208 20.77 -7.35 -6.64
N LYS A 209 21.68 -8.07 -7.30
CA LYS A 209 22.64 -8.97 -6.68
C LYS A 209 23.91 -8.20 -6.28
N VAL A 210 24.40 -8.37 -5.06
CA VAL A 210 25.69 -7.80 -4.64
C VAL A 210 26.81 -8.54 -5.35
N VAL A 211 27.64 -7.82 -6.10
CA VAL A 211 28.77 -8.40 -6.86
C VAL A 211 30.14 -7.98 -6.34
N ALA A 212 30.22 -6.85 -5.60
CA ALA A 212 31.44 -6.44 -4.92
C ALA A 212 31.15 -5.45 -3.78
N HIS A 213 32.14 -5.26 -2.91
CA HIS A 213 32.17 -4.21 -1.90
C HIS A 213 33.20 -3.14 -2.27
N LEU A 214 32.88 -1.88 -2.02
CA LEU A 214 33.81 -0.77 -2.19
C LEU A 214 34.17 -0.18 -0.82
N PRO A 215 35.47 0.05 -0.55
CA PRO A 215 35.92 0.62 0.72
C PRO A 215 35.36 2.04 0.89
N GLY A 216 34.98 2.38 2.12
CA GLY A 216 34.54 3.72 2.47
C GLY A 216 35.69 4.71 2.58
N GLN A 217 35.36 5.99 2.45
CA GLN A 217 36.27 7.12 2.62
C GLN A 217 35.70 8.09 3.66
N GLY A 218 36.53 8.98 4.20
CA GLY A 218 36.12 9.95 5.22
C GLY A 218 35.52 9.28 6.45
N ARG A 219 34.28 9.65 6.82
CA ARG A 219 33.55 9.08 7.97
C ARG A 219 33.28 7.56 7.88
N HIS A 220 33.51 6.96 6.72
CA HIS A 220 33.35 5.53 6.47
C HIS A 220 34.69 4.82 6.18
N ALA A 221 35.84 5.47 6.45
CA ALA A 221 37.15 4.82 6.32
C ALA A 221 37.23 3.56 7.20
N GLY A 222 37.82 2.48 6.65
CA GLY A 222 37.95 1.19 7.34
C GLY A 222 36.71 0.30 7.34
N ARG A 223 35.59 0.75 6.74
CA ARG A 223 34.34 -0.02 6.62
C ARG A 223 33.69 0.13 5.24
N LEU A 224 32.53 -0.47 5.01
CA LEU A 224 31.86 -0.42 3.71
C LEU A 224 31.48 1.02 3.32
N GLY A 225 31.93 1.43 2.14
CA GLY A 225 31.50 2.68 1.49
C GLY A 225 30.23 2.49 0.68
N ALA A 226 30.26 1.52 -0.23
CA ALA A 226 29.13 1.20 -1.11
C ALA A 226 29.19 -0.26 -1.57
N LEU A 227 28.03 -0.82 -1.90
CA LEU A 227 27.93 -2.08 -2.64
C LEU A 227 28.06 -1.79 -4.15
N VAL A 228 28.70 -2.68 -4.90
CA VAL A 228 28.45 -2.79 -6.34
C VAL A 228 27.38 -3.84 -6.52
N VAL A 229 26.28 -3.48 -7.17
CA VAL A 229 25.15 -4.38 -7.39
C VAL A 229 24.89 -4.54 -8.89
N GLU A 230 24.42 -5.72 -9.28
CA GLU A 230 24.02 -6.08 -10.64
C GLU A 230 22.52 -6.32 -10.70
N MET A 231 21.84 -5.58 -11.58
CA MET A 231 20.41 -5.76 -11.84
C MET A 231 20.17 -7.03 -12.67
N PRO A 232 18.95 -7.59 -12.69
CA PRO A 232 18.60 -8.71 -13.56
C PRO A 232 18.86 -8.44 -15.06
N SER A 233 18.88 -7.17 -15.48
CA SER A 233 19.27 -6.76 -16.84
C SER A 233 20.78 -6.86 -17.13
N GLY A 234 21.60 -7.27 -16.16
CA GLY A 234 23.07 -7.37 -16.25
C GLY A 234 23.82 -6.05 -16.02
N GLN A 235 23.11 -4.92 -15.91
CA GLN A 235 23.73 -3.62 -15.65
C GLN A 235 24.17 -3.50 -14.19
N ARG A 236 25.32 -2.84 -13.97
CA ARG A 236 25.92 -2.65 -12.65
C ARG A 236 25.93 -1.19 -12.21
N PHE A 237 25.73 -0.95 -10.93
CA PHE A 237 25.86 0.38 -10.33
C PHE A 237 26.29 0.33 -8.87
N ARG A 238 26.68 1.49 -8.32
CA ARG A 238 27.10 1.63 -6.92
C ARG A 238 25.90 2.00 -6.06
N LEU A 239 25.71 1.28 -4.96
CA LEU A 239 24.66 1.51 -3.97
C LEU A 239 25.31 1.87 -2.62
N GLY A 240 25.43 3.17 -2.36
CA GLY A 240 26.13 3.70 -1.18
C GLY A 240 25.24 4.41 -0.15
N ALA A 241 24.00 4.74 -0.50
CA ALA A 241 23.03 5.39 0.39
C ALA A 241 22.09 4.34 1.02
N GLY A 242 21.45 4.67 2.15
CA GLY A 242 20.45 3.81 2.81
C GLY A 242 21.02 2.72 3.74
N LEU A 243 22.34 2.49 3.71
CA LEU A 243 23.02 1.57 4.63
C LEU A 243 23.19 2.21 6.02
N THR A 244 22.71 1.51 7.04
CA THR A 244 22.95 1.80 8.46
C THR A 244 24.43 1.59 8.82
N ASP A 245 24.86 2.11 9.98
CA ASP A 245 26.24 1.87 10.45
C ASP A 245 26.51 0.38 10.69
N ALA A 246 25.54 -0.36 11.25
CA ALA A 246 25.65 -1.81 11.44
C ALA A 246 25.85 -2.56 10.12
N GLU A 247 25.12 -2.18 9.07
CA GLU A 247 25.28 -2.75 7.72
C GLU A 247 26.57 -2.31 7.03
N ARG A 248 27.24 -1.25 7.50
CA ARG A 248 28.57 -0.89 6.98
C ARG A 248 29.68 -1.67 7.63
N ASP A 249 29.51 -2.00 8.90
CA ASP A 249 30.44 -2.81 9.67
C ASP A 249 30.27 -4.30 9.32
N HIS A 250 29.04 -4.73 9.04
CA HIS A 250 28.68 -6.08 8.60
C HIS A 250 27.91 -6.02 7.26
N PRO A 251 28.62 -5.87 6.13
CA PRO A 251 28.01 -5.63 4.83
C PRO A 251 27.23 -6.84 4.30
N PRO A 252 26.12 -6.61 3.55
CA PRO A 252 25.46 -7.66 2.79
C PRO A 252 26.46 -8.45 1.95
N PRO A 253 26.52 -9.79 2.06
CA PRO A 253 27.59 -10.57 1.46
C PRO A 253 27.53 -10.52 -0.07
N VAL A 254 28.69 -10.63 -0.73
CA VAL A 254 28.74 -10.84 -2.18
C VAL A 254 27.95 -12.10 -2.53
N GLY A 255 27.09 -12.01 -3.55
CA GLY A 255 26.17 -13.09 -3.93
C GLY A 255 24.75 -12.93 -3.39
N SER A 256 24.54 -12.13 -2.34
CA SER A 256 23.20 -11.87 -1.80
C SER A 256 22.38 -10.97 -2.71
N TRP A 257 21.06 -11.12 -2.63
CA TRP A 257 20.11 -10.19 -3.25
C TRP A 257 19.70 -9.11 -2.26
N VAL A 258 19.61 -7.88 -2.74
CA VAL A 258 19.17 -6.73 -1.95
C VAL A 258 18.04 -6.02 -2.65
N THR A 259 17.11 -5.46 -1.87
CA THR A 259 16.14 -4.49 -2.38
C THR A 259 16.74 -3.09 -2.25
N TYR A 260 16.68 -2.33 -3.34
CA TYR A 260 17.04 -0.93 -3.36
C TYR A 260 15.85 -0.11 -3.85
N ARG A 261 15.80 1.14 -3.38
CA ARG A 261 14.82 2.15 -3.76
C ARG A 261 15.48 3.19 -4.62
N PHE A 262 14.86 3.64 -5.69
CA PHE A 262 15.44 4.62 -6.62
C PHE A 262 14.37 5.55 -7.20
N ARG A 263 14.80 6.62 -7.88
CA ARG A 263 13.90 7.62 -8.47
C ARG A 263 14.17 7.82 -9.96
N GLY A 264 13.52 7.01 -10.79
CA GLY A 264 13.73 6.98 -12.25
C GLY A 264 15.12 6.47 -12.64
N THR A 265 15.37 6.33 -13.94
CA THR A 265 16.64 5.81 -14.48
C THR A 265 17.37 6.88 -15.31
N HIS A 266 18.67 6.70 -15.51
CA HIS A 266 19.41 7.37 -16.58
C HIS A 266 18.98 6.78 -17.94
N ASP A 267 19.29 7.47 -19.06
CA ASP A 267 19.02 6.96 -20.41
C ASP A 267 19.67 5.58 -20.67
N SER A 268 20.74 5.26 -19.94
CA SER A 268 21.40 3.96 -19.94
C SER A 268 20.60 2.84 -19.26
N GLY A 269 19.51 3.15 -18.55
CA GLY A 269 18.72 2.21 -17.75
C GLY A 269 19.14 2.11 -16.27
N VAL A 270 20.23 2.77 -15.87
CA VAL A 270 20.74 2.70 -14.49
C VAL A 270 19.89 3.55 -13.52
N PRO A 271 19.50 3.01 -12.34
CA PRO A 271 18.74 3.73 -11.33
C PRO A 271 19.40 5.03 -10.83
N ARG A 272 18.60 6.11 -10.72
CA ARG A 272 19.03 7.40 -10.14
C ARG A 272 18.67 7.46 -8.67
N PHE A 273 19.52 8.11 -7.88
CA PHE A 273 19.31 8.34 -6.44
C PHE A 273 18.97 7.05 -5.68
N ALA A 274 19.63 5.95 -6.05
CA ALA A 274 19.37 4.65 -5.45
C ALA A 274 19.87 4.57 -4.00
N SER A 275 19.06 4.00 -3.12
CA SER A 275 19.38 3.75 -1.71
C SER A 275 19.00 2.32 -1.32
N PHE A 276 19.87 1.67 -0.56
CA PHE A 276 19.62 0.37 0.03
C PHE A 276 18.38 0.40 0.93
N VAL A 277 17.59 -0.69 0.91
CA VAL A 277 16.41 -0.88 1.75
C VAL A 277 16.60 -2.06 2.70
N ARG A 278 16.91 -3.26 2.17
CA ARG A 278 17.10 -4.49 2.95
C ARG A 278 17.76 -5.61 2.14
N VAL A 279 18.31 -6.61 2.82
CA VAL A 279 18.68 -7.90 2.23
C VAL A 279 17.42 -8.73 1.96
N ARG A 280 17.44 -9.57 0.91
CA ARG A 280 16.39 -10.54 0.58
C ARG A 280 16.84 -11.93 1.00
N ASP A 281 16.34 -12.38 2.16
CA ASP A 281 16.65 -13.70 2.71
C ASP A 281 15.91 -14.85 1.98
N ASP A 282 14.92 -14.51 1.17
CA ASP A 282 14.04 -15.43 0.42
C ASP A 282 14.55 -15.79 -0.98
N MET A 283 15.64 -15.18 -1.45
CA MET A 283 16.29 -15.55 -2.71
C MET A 283 17.68 -16.15 -2.43
N PRO A 284 17.91 -17.45 -2.69
CA PRO A 284 19.18 -18.07 -2.39
C PRO A 284 20.31 -17.45 -3.23
N PRO A 285 21.53 -17.31 -2.69
CA PRO A 285 22.68 -16.93 -3.49
C PRO A 285 22.85 -17.95 -4.61
N THR A 286 22.88 -17.48 -5.86
CA THR A 286 23.25 -18.35 -6.98
C THR A 286 24.68 -18.81 -6.76
N ARG A 287 24.83 -20.13 -6.59
CA ARG A 287 26.11 -20.85 -6.42
C ARG A 287 27.12 -20.48 -7.50
#